data_AF-A0A821HZC7-F1
#
_entry.id   AF-A0A821HZC7-F1
#
_cell.length_a   1.000
_cell.length_b   1.000
_cell.length_c   1.000
_cell.angle_alpha   90.00
_cell.angle_beta   90.00
_cell.angle_gamma   90.00
#
_symmetry.space_group_name_H-M   'P 1'
#
loop_
_entity.id
_entity.type
_entity.pdbx_description
1 polymer ?
#
loop_
_entity_poly.entity_id
_entity_poly.type
_entity_poly.pdbx_seq_one_letter_code
_entity_poly.pdbx_strand_id
1 'polypeptide(L)'
;MAIYYQDQPVVDLWGGWFDQSRRKPNDHNALQYVFFTLKGLVAIAVALCVQRGLLDYSALVKTYWPEYEQNGKENTTVVDILSHRAGLTLDNYPMERILNLTVMVHTQVIIDQSVLVGRAIIPMSHGDRIRSVNFW
;
A
#
# COMPACT_ATOMS: atom_id res chain seq x y z
N MET A 1 9.24 22.35 -2.36
CA MET A 1 7.89 22.86 -2.05
C MET A 1 7.45 23.65 -3.25
N ALA A 2 6.26 23.36 -3.78
CA ALA A 2 5.71 24.10 -4.90
C ALA A 2 4.29 24.56 -4.57
N ILE A 3 3.93 25.75 -4.99
CA ILE A 3 2.57 26.31 -4.89
C ILE A 3 2.12 26.70 -6.28
N TYR A 4 0.93 26.25 -6.64
CA TYR A 4 0.28 26.54 -7.91
C TYR A 4 -0.95 27.42 -7.68
N TYR A 5 -1.16 28.39 -8.57
CA TYR A 5 -2.37 29.20 -8.64
C TYR A 5 -2.84 29.22 -10.10
N GLN A 6 -4.09 28.78 -10.34
CA GLN A 6 -4.65 28.68 -11.69
C GLN A 6 -3.71 27.91 -12.65
N ASP A 7 -3.24 26.75 -12.20
CA ASP A 7 -2.29 25.88 -12.93
C ASP A 7 -0.92 26.52 -13.25
N GLN A 8 -0.64 27.71 -12.73
CA GLN A 8 0.66 28.38 -12.86
C GLN A 8 1.50 28.18 -11.59
N PRO A 9 2.77 27.79 -11.70
CA PRO A 9 3.67 27.73 -10.55
C PRO A 9 4.00 29.16 -10.10
N VAL A 10 3.59 29.52 -8.88
CA VAL A 10 3.86 30.84 -8.28
C VAL A 10 4.97 30.78 -7.23
N VAL A 11 5.26 29.60 -6.70
CA VAL A 11 6.39 29.32 -5.81
C VAL A 11 6.97 27.97 -6.19
N ASP A 12 8.28 27.91 -6.38
CA ASP A 12 9.05 26.66 -6.49
C ASP A 12 10.35 26.83 -5.71
N LEU A 13 10.46 26.14 -4.58
CA LEU A 13 11.55 26.28 -3.64
C LEU A 13 12.09 24.93 -3.20
N TRP A 14 13.41 24.82 -3.20
CA TRP A 14 14.19 23.73 -2.61
C TRP A 14 15.26 24.31 -1.70
N GLY A 15 15.80 23.49 -0.81
CA GLY A 15 16.82 23.94 0.12
C GLY A 15 17.19 22.88 1.14
N GLY A 16 18.27 23.17 1.87
CA GLY A 16 18.86 22.25 2.85
C GLY A 16 19.80 21.22 2.20
N TRP A 17 19.97 20.12 2.91
CA TRP A 17 20.90 19.06 2.55
C TRP A 17 20.15 17.74 2.35
N PHE A 18 20.54 16.99 1.33
CA PHE A 18 19.96 15.69 1.01
C PHE A 18 20.41 14.60 1.99
N ASP A 19 21.65 14.71 2.47
CA ASP A 19 22.25 13.75 3.40
C ASP A 19 22.56 14.37 4.77
N GLN A 20 22.67 13.50 5.79
CA GLN A 20 23.00 13.90 7.15
C GLN A 20 24.40 14.53 7.26
N SER A 21 25.34 14.14 6.39
CA SER A 21 26.70 14.69 6.39
C SER A 21 26.78 16.12 5.85
N ARG A 22 25.67 16.65 5.30
CA ARG A 22 25.56 17.97 4.69
C ARG A 22 26.58 18.17 3.57
N ARG A 23 26.80 17.13 2.77
CA ARG A 23 27.74 17.18 1.63
C ARG A 23 27.01 17.22 0.29
N LYS A 24 25.81 16.66 0.22
CA LYS A 24 24.94 16.73 -0.94
C LYS A 24 23.82 17.75 -0.72
N PRO A 25 23.75 18.85 -1.49
CA PRO A 25 22.62 19.78 -1.45
C PRO A 25 21.31 19.08 -1.84
N ASN A 26 20.21 19.52 -1.25
CA ASN A 26 18.86 19.14 -1.69
C ASN A 26 18.40 20.14 -2.76
N ASP A 27 18.82 19.88 -4.00
CA ASP A 27 18.51 20.72 -5.16
C ASP A 27 17.19 20.33 -5.84
N HIS A 28 16.83 21.02 -6.92
CA HIS A 28 15.61 20.79 -7.70
C HIS A 28 15.51 19.38 -8.33
N ASN A 29 16.62 18.65 -8.45
CA ASN A 29 16.65 17.29 -9.00
C ASN A 29 16.68 16.20 -7.91
N ALA A 30 16.67 16.59 -6.63
CA ALA A 30 16.69 15.65 -5.53
C ALA A 30 15.36 14.88 -5.42
N LEU A 31 15.43 13.55 -5.56
CA LEU A 31 14.29 12.65 -5.37
C LEU A 31 14.12 12.26 -3.91
N GLN A 32 12.93 12.49 -3.35
CA GLN A 32 12.60 12.14 -1.96
C GLN A 32 11.54 11.04 -1.89
N TYR A 33 11.57 10.26 -0.81
CA TYR A 33 10.51 9.30 -0.51
C TYR A 33 9.23 10.05 -0.08
N VAL A 34 8.13 9.82 -0.81
CA VAL A 34 6.85 10.50 -0.57
C VAL A 34 5.86 9.67 0.28
N PHE A 35 6.27 8.48 0.73
CA PHE A 35 5.49 7.57 1.59
C PHE A 35 4.01 7.48 1.19
N PHE A 36 3.10 7.79 2.11
CA PHE A 36 1.66 7.65 1.94
C PHE A 36 1.04 8.63 0.94
N THR A 37 1.79 9.64 0.48
CA THR A 37 1.34 10.51 -0.63
C THR A 37 1.05 9.69 -1.90
N LEU A 38 1.72 8.53 -2.04
CA LEU A 38 1.48 7.60 -3.14
C LEU A 38 0.02 7.10 -3.21
N LYS A 39 -0.73 7.11 -2.09
CA LYS A 39 -2.15 6.72 -2.08
C LYS A 39 -3.01 7.58 -3.00
N GLY A 40 -2.69 8.87 -3.14
CA GLY A 40 -3.38 9.76 -4.07
C GLY A 40 -3.18 9.33 -5.52
N LEU A 41 -1.95 8.94 -5.91
CA LEU A 41 -1.66 8.44 -7.25
C LEU A 41 -2.36 7.10 -7.52
N VAL A 42 -2.38 6.19 -6.54
CA VAL A 42 -3.14 4.93 -6.64
C VAL A 42 -4.64 5.20 -6.81
N ALA A 43 -5.21 6.14 -6.05
CA ALA A 43 -6.62 6.52 -6.18
C ALA A 43 -6.95 7.08 -7.58
N ILE A 44 -6.05 7.88 -8.17
CA ILE A 44 -6.18 8.36 -9.56
C ILE A 44 -6.15 7.18 -10.55
N ALA A 45 -5.23 6.24 -10.38
CA ALA A 45 -5.16 5.05 -11.24
C ALA A 45 -6.45 4.22 -11.17
N VAL A 46 -7.01 4.05 -9.96
CA VAL A 46 -8.30 3.37 -9.77
C VAL A 46 -9.44 4.13 -10.45
N ALA A 47 -9.49 5.46 -10.32
CA ALA A 47 -10.48 6.29 -11.00
C ALA A 47 -10.42 6.16 -12.53
N LEU A 48 -9.21 6.06 -13.11
CA LEU A 48 -9.03 5.79 -14.54
C LEU A 48 -9.54 4.40 -14.94
N CYS A 49 -9.32 3.38 -14.11
CA CYS A 49 -9.88 2.05 -14.35
C CYS A 49 -11.42 2.06 -14.33
N VAL A 50 -12.02 2.79 -13.39
CA VAL A 50 -13.47 2.96 -13.31
C VAL A 50 -14.01 3.70 -14.52
N GLN A 51 -13.37 4.80 -14.91
CA GLN A 51 -13.74 5.56 -16.12
C GLN A 51 -13.73 4.68 -17.38
N ARG A 52 -12.82 3.70 -17.44
CA ARG A 52 -12.68 2.75 -18.56
C ARG A 52 -13.61 1.53 -18.45
N GLY A 53 -14.43 1.43 -17.41
CA GLY A 53 -15.31 0.28 -17.16
C GLY A 53 -14.55 -1.00 -16.78
N LEU A 54 -13.28 -0.90 -16.40
CA LEU A 54 -12.46 -2.04 -15.96
C LEU A 54 -12.67 -2.37 -14.47
N LEU A 55 -13.25 -1.45 -13.73
CA LEU A 55 -13.47 -1.54 -12.29
C LEU A 55 -14.75 -0.79 -11.91
N ASP A 56 -15.41 -1.19 -10.84
CA ASP A 56 -16.62 -0.56 -10.32
C ASP A 56 -16.45 -0.37 -8.80
N TYR A 57 -16.71 0.84 -8.31
CA TYR A 57 -16.63 1.17 -6.90
C TYR A 57 -17.63 0.39 -6.04
N SER A 58 -18.80 0.06 -6.60
CA SER A 58 -19.87 -0.66 -5.90
C SER A 58 -19.71 -2.18 -5.99
N ALA A 59 -18.84 -2.67 -6.87
CA ALA A 59 -18.60 -4.10 -7.00
C ALA A 59 -17.89 -4.67 -5.78
N LEU A 60 -18.18 -5.94 -5.51
CA LEU A 60 -17.48 -6.70 -4.49
C LEU A 60 -16.02 -6.92 -4.93
N VAL A 61 -15.09 -6.82 -3.99
CA VAL A 61 -13.66 -7.01 -4.28
C VAL A 61 -13.40 -8.38 -4.89
N LYS A 62 -14.14 -9.41 -4.44
CA LYS A 62 -14.04 -10.77 -4.95
C LYS A 62 -14.38 -10.94 -6.43
N THR A 63 -15.07 -9.98 -7.03
CA THR A 63 -15.32 -9.97 -8.48
C THR A 63 -14.01 -9.81 -9.27
N TYR A 64 -13.05 -9.06 -8.72
CA TYR A 64 -11.73 -8.83 -9.33
C TYR A 64 -10.65 -9.71 -8.72
N TRP A 65 -10.80 -10.08 -7.44
CA TRP A 65 -9.83 -10.85 -6.69
C TRP A 65 -10.54 -11.92 -5.83
N PRO A 66 -10.93 -13.06 -6.42
CA PRO A 66 -11.73 -14.09 -5.75
C PRO A 66 -11.13 -14.58 -4.42
N GLU A 67 -9.81 -14.70 -4.35
CA GLU A 67 -9.06 -15.16 -3.18
C GLU A 67 -9.20 -14.22 -1.97
N TYR A 68 -9.70 -12.99 -2.16
CA TYR A 68 -9.95 -12.04 -1.09
C TYR A 68 -11.08 -12.46 -0.13
N GLU A 69 -12.09 -13.19 -0.62
CA GLU A 69 -13.38 -13.39 0.09
C GLU A 69 -13.30 -14.21 1.39
N GLN A 70 -12.12 -14.69 1.74
CA GLN A 70 -11.88 -15.48 2.95
C GLN A 70 -12.12 -14.68 4.24
N ASN A 71 -12.44 -15.38 5.34
CA ASN A 71 -12.50 -14.82 6.70
C ASN A 71 -13.50 -13.65 6.85
N GLY A 72 -14.70 -13.76 6.26
CA GLY A 72 -15.77 -12.78 6.46
C GLY A 72 -15.67 -11.53 5.58
N LYS A 73 -14.80 -11.55 4.55
CA LYS A 73 -14.54 -10.40 3.66
C LYS A 73 -15.32 -10.46 2.34
N GLU A 74 -16.26 -11.40 2.21
CA GLU A 74 -17.01 -11.66 0.98
C GLU A 74 -17.91 -10.50 0.53
N ASN A 75 -18.28 -9.62 1.46
CA ASN A 75 -19.16 -8.48 1.22
C ASN A 75 -18.43 -7.13 1.10
N THR A 76 -17.09 -7.12 1.17
CA THR A 76 -16.33 -5.88 1.01
C THR A 76 -16.44 -5.36 -0.42
N THR A 77 -16.81 -4.10 -0.56
CA THR A 77 -16.82 -3.41 -1.85
C THR A 77 -15.48 -2.74 -2.15
N VAL A 78 -15.23 -2.40 -3.41
CA VAL A 78 -14.06 -1.60 -3.80
C VAL A 78 -14.02 -0.26 -3.03
N VAL A 79 -15.15 0.41 -2.86
CA VAL A 79 -15.20 1.68 -2.12
C VAL A 79 -14.84 1.51 -0.65
N ASP A 80 -15.16 0.37 -0.03
CA ASP A 80 -14.77 0.10 1.36
C ASP A 80 -13.25 0.01 1.53
N ILE A 81 -12.52 -0.52 0.53
CA ILE A 81 -11.05 -0.53 0.54
C ILE A 81 -10.52 0.90 0.43
N LEU A 82 -10.98 1.67 -0.56
CA LEU A 82 -10.46 3.01 -0.85
C LEU A 82 -10.76 4.02 0.25
N SER A 83 -11.84 3.80 1.00
CA SER A 83 -12.28 4.66 2.12
C SER A 83 -11.84 4.16 3.49
N HIS A 84 -10.98 3.13 3.55
CA HIS A 84 -10.48 2.56 4.80
C HIS A 84 -11.57 1.97 5.71
N ARG A 85 -12.68 1.49 5.12
CA ARG A 85 -13.82 0.89 5.83
C ARG A 85 -13.80 -0.65 5.84
N ALA A 86 -12.90 -1.26 5.08
CA ALA A 86 -12.76 -2.71 4.98
C ALA A 86 -12.19 -3.40 6.25
N GLY A 87 -11.86 -2.66 7.31
CA GLY A 87 -11.34 -3.23 8.57
C GLY A 87 -9.95 -3.86 8.44
N LEU A 88 -9.18 -3.48 7.41
CA LEU A 88 -7.84 -4.01 7.15
C LEU A 88 -6.79 -3.18 7.90
N THR A 89 -6.13 -3.79 8.88
CA THR A 89 -5.03 -3.17 9.65
C THR A 89 -3.69 -3.83 9.36
N LEU A 90 -2.61 -3.09 9.60
CA LEU A 90 -1.24 -3.62 9.53
C LEU A 90 -0.85 -4.16 10.91
N ASP A 91 -1.26 -5.38 11.21
CA ASP A 91 -0.89 -6.02 12.48
C ASP A 91 0.42 -6.81 12.29
N ASN A 92 1.38 -6.61 13.21
CA ASN A 92 2.64 -7.35 13.30
C ASN A 92 3.60 -7.31 12.08
N TYR A 93 3.53 -6.29 11.21
CA TYR A 93 4.54 -6.10 10.16
C TYR A 93 5.76 -5.32 10.68
N PRO A 94 7.00 -5.86 10.58
CA PRO A 94 8.18 -5.12 10.98
C PRO A 94 8.35 -3.89 10.08
N MET A 95 8.74 -2.76 10.70
CA MET A 95 8.80 -1.44 10.04
C MET A 95 9.64 -1.44 8.76
N GLU A 96 10.71 -2.23 8.72
CA GLU A 96 11.57 -2.42 7.54
C GLU A 96 10.82 -2.97 6.30
N ARG A 97 9.73 -3.73 6.50
CA ARG A 97 8.90 -4.25 5.41
C ARG A 97 7.79 -3.30 4.99
N ILE A 98 7.28 -2.47 5.91
CA ILE A 98 6.28 -1.43 5.61
C ILE A 98 6.86 -0.37 4.65
N LEU A 99 8.17 -0.12 4.75
CA LEU A 99 8.88 0.86 3.93
C LEU A 99 9.19 0.37 2.50
N ASN A 100 8.98 -0.91 2.19
CA ASN A 100 9.20 -1.43 0.84
C ASN A 100 8.03 -1.01 -0.07
N LEU A 101 8.33 -0.27 -1.15
CA LEU A 101 7.34 0.29 -2.08
C LEU A 101 6.36 -0.75 -2.63
N THR A 102 6.82 -1.99 -2.85
CA THR A 102 5.96 -3.11 -3.27
C THR A 102 4.91 -3.44 -2.20
N VAL A 103 5.30 -3.44 -0.93
CA VAL A 103 4.41 -3.67 0.22
C VAL A 103 3.47 -2.49 0.42
N MET A 104 3.88 -1.24 0.13
CA MET A 104 3.03 -0.07 0.37
C MET A 104 1.89 0.09 -0.66
N VAL A 105 2.10 -0.36 -1.91
CA VAL A 105 1.03 -0.48 -2.92
C VAL A 105 0.21 -1.75 -2.69
N HIS A 106 0.86 -2.85 -2.28
CA HIS A 106 0.16 -4.07 -1.85
C HIS A 106 -0.66 -3.88 -0.59
N THR A 107 -0.30 -3.08 0.40
CA THR A 107 -0.94 -3.14 1.74
C THR A 107 -2.36 -2.59 1.80
N GLN A 108 -2.89 -2.04 0.71
CA GLN A 108 -4.34 -1.82 0.56
C GLN A 108 -5.01 -2.70 -0.48
N VAL A 109 -4.25 -3.43 -1.30
CA VAL A 109 -4.79 -4.30 -2.36
C VAL A 109 -4.50 -5.77 -2.13
N ILE A 110 -3.55 -6.14 -1.27
CA ILE A 110 -2.99 -7.47 -1.04
C ILE A 110 -2.57 -7.56 0.42
N ILE A 111 -3.52 -7.97 1.26
CA ILE A 111 -3.18 -8.83 2.38
C ILE A 111 -2.86 -10.18 1.77
N ASP A 112 -1.57 -10.49 1.71
CA ASP A 112 -1.05 -11.81 1.41
C ASP A 112 -1.79 -12.87 2.26
N GLN A 113 -2.15 -14.00 1.65
CA GLN A 113 -3.01 -15.05 2.22
C GLN A 113 -2.39 -15.81 3.42
N SER A 114 -1.30 -15.30 4.00
CA SER A 114 -0.52 -15.98 5.03
C SER A 114 -0.83 -15.54 6.47
N VAL A 115 -1.63 -14.48 6.69
CA VAL A 115 -1.75 -13.87 8.04
C VAL A 115 -3.17 -13.86 8.64
N LEU A 116 -4.24 -14.13 7.87
CA LEU A 116 -5.60 -14.20 8.44
C LEU A 116 -6.02 -15.59 8.91
N VAL A 117 -5.23 -16.61 8.62
CA VAL A 117 -5.34 -17.93 9.25
C VAL A 117 -4.20 -17.96 10.26
N GLY A 118 -4.46 -18.26 11.53
CA GLY A 118 -3.45 -18.34 12.62
C GLY A 118 -2.38 -19.44 12.42
N ARG A 119 -1.72 -19.46 11.26
CA ARG A 119 -0.64 -20.33 10.82
C ARG A 119 0.27 -19.52 9.91
N ALA A 120 1.29 -18.91 10.51
CA ALA A 120 2.44 -18.46 9.74
C ALA A 120 3.10 -19.69 9.08
N ILE A 121 3.00 -19.80 7.76
CA ILE A 121 3.86 -20.70 7.00
C ILE A 121 5.19 -19.96 6.84
N ILE A 122 6.14 -20.28 7.72
CA ILE A 122 7.54 -19.86 7.57
C ILE A 122 8.09 -20.61 6.35
N PRO A 123 8.65 -19.93 5.32
CA PRO A 123 9.38 -20.63 4.29
C PRO A 123 10.70 -21.13 4.92
N MET A 124 10.75 -22.42 5.27
CA MET A 124 11.97 -23.08 5.70
C MET A 124 12.69 -23.69 4.49
N SER A 125 14.02 -23.58 4.49
CA SER A 125 14.90 -24.32 3.59
C SER A 125 14.70 -25.83 3.74
N HIS A 126 14.94 -26.58 2.65
CA HIS A 126 14.84 -28.03 2.57
C HIS A 126 15.45 -28.74 3.79
N GLY A 127 14.61 -29.38 4.63
CA GLY A 127 15.10 -30.33 5.65
C GLY A 127 14.23 -30.55 6.89
N ASP A 128 13.46 -29.56 7.35
CA ASP A 128 12.90 -29.61 8.72
C ASP A 128 11.40 -29.98 8.79
N ARG A 129 11.07 -30.93 9.69
CA ARG A 129 9.69 -31.40 9.93
C ARG A 129 8.87 -30.39 10.75
N ILE A 130 7.59 -30.28 10.38
CA ILE A 130 6.55 -29.43 10.97
C ILE A 130 6.46 -29.64 12.50
N ARG A 131 6.63 -28.57 13.27
CA ARG A 131 6.15 -28.49 14.66
C ARG A 131 5.03 -27.44 14.74
N SER A 132 3.82 -27.90 15.05
CA SER A 132 2.67 -27.03 15.31
C SER A 132 2.73 -26.47 16.72
N VAL A 133 2.54 -25.17 16.89
CA VAL A 133 2.20 -24.54 18.16
C VAL A 133 0.91 -23.73 17.95
N ASN A 134 -0.09 -23.97 18.80
CA ASN A 134 -1.39 -23.29 18.73
C ASN A 134 -1.38 -22.05 19.62
N PHE A 135 -1.95 -20.94 19.15
CA PHE A 135 -2.39 -19.85 20.02
C PHE A 135 -3.77 -19.35 19.60
N TRP A 136 -4.59 -19.08 20.63
CA TRP A 136 -5.88 -18.41 20.59
C TRP A 136 -5.73 -16.94 20.24
#